data_AF-A0A8R7TJ33-F1
#
_entry.id   AF-A0A8R7TJ33-F1
#
_cell.length_a   1.000
_cell.length_b   1.000
_cell.length_c   1.000
_cell.angle_alpha   90.00
_cell.angle_beta   90.00
_cell.angle_gamma   90.00
#
_symmetry.space_group_name_H-M   'P 1'
#
loop_
_entity.id
_entity.type
_entity.pdbx_description
1 polymer ?
#
loop_
_entity_poly.entity_id
_entity_poly.type
_entity_poly.pdbx_seq_one_letter_code
_entity_poly.pdbx_strand_id
1 'polypeptide(L)'
;MVFSATCRFSHEDEKTVESIKLLLGDKVLDHMILVFTHGDLVGEEISWKKKLSDSAPAYLQDMLNLCKNRVVLFNNKTSNKMKKLLDAVDSVISSNDGYPFSNQISRIQQAQSREEISVDECSVEQMSKMKKDIHDECLAQLAKMVEEKLNSTITRLEKLLLEEQKARLESENEVAEALLRSEKEIKKLSEILQKAKQETESTQKEMEKLKKRVKTLEKK
;
A
#
# COMPACT_ATOMS: atom_id res chain seq x y z
N MET A 1 3.06 19.75 -3.96
CA MET A 1 2.33 19.10 -2.85
C MET A 1 2.43 19.94 -1.60
N VAL A 2 1.41 19.94 -0.74
CA VAL A 2 1.34 20.80 0.44
C VAL A 2 1.27 19.95 1.71
N PHE A 3 2.11 20.28 2.67
CA PHE A 3 2.22 19.64 3.99
C PHE A 3 2.06 20.67 5.10
N SER A 4 1.83 20.22 6.33
CA SER A 4 1.99 21.05 7.52
C SER A 4 3.38 20.87 8.10
N ALA A 5 4.11 21.96 8.35
CA ALA A 5 5.44 21.93 8.96
C ALA A 5 5.45 21.41 10.41
N THR A 6 4.27 21.34 11.05
CA THR A 6 4.11 20.88 12.43
C THR A 6 3.60 19.44 12.54
N CYS A 7 3.13 18.85 11.44
CA CYS A 7 2.60 17.48 11.44
C CYS A 7 3.67 16.45 11.12
N ARG A 8 3.46 15.22 11.61
CA ARG A 8 4.25 14.05 11.20
C ARG A 8 3.77 13.59 9.83
N PHE A 9 4.73 13.24 8.98
CA PHE A 9 4.49 12.61 7.69
C PHE A 9 3.90 11.22 7.89
N SER A 10 2.78 10.97 7.22
CA SER A 10 2.02 9.74 7.35
C SER A 10 2.26 8.82 6.15
N HIS A 11 1.88 7.56 6.30
CA HIS A 11 1.88 6.60 5.20
C HIS A 11 0.82 6.95 4.11
N GLU A 12 -0.16 7.80 4.44
CA GLU A 12 -1.14 8.30 3.47
C GLU A 12 -0.50 9.32 2.50
N ASP A 13 0.40 10.16 3.02
CA ASP A 13 1.20 11.08 2.19
C ASP A 13 2.04 10.30 1.18
N GLU A 14 2.60 9.16 1.61
CA GLU A 14 3.37 8.28 0.75
C GLU A 14 2.54 7.71 -0.40
N LYS A 15 1.39 7.12 -0.08
CA LYS A 15 0.45 6.58 -1.08
C LYS A 15 -0.07 7.63 -2.04
N THR A 16 -0.26 8.86 -1.57
CA THR A 16 -0.72 9.97 -2.40
C THR A 16 0.30 10.28 -3.50
N VAL A 17 1.58 10.35 -3.16
CA VAL A 17 2.65 10.58 -4.14
C VAL A 17 2.78 9.41 -5.09
N GLU A 18 2.70 8.16 -4.61
CA GLU A 18 2.70 6.98 -5.48
C GLU A 18 1.55 7.02 -6.49
N SER A 19 0.37 7.43 -6.04
CA SER A 19 -0.80 7.60 -6.92
C SER A 19 -0.57 8.68 -7.98
N ILE A 20 0.05 9.80 -7.60
CA ILE A 20 0.41 10.88 -8.53
C ILE A 20 1.43 10.37 -9.57
N LYS A 21 2.45 9.61 -9.16
CA LYS A 21 3.41 8.99 -10.09
C LYS A 21 2.73 7.99 -11.02
N LEU A 22 1.82 7.17 -10.50
CA LEU A 22 1.09 6.18 -11.29
C LEU A 22 0.22 6.84 -12.37
N LEU A 23 -0.41 7.97 -12.05
CA LEU A 23 -1.30 8.69 -12.96
C LEU A 23 -0.53 9.56 -13.96
N LEU A 24 0.50 10.27 -13.49
CA LEU A 24 1.16 11.31 -14.28
C LEU A 24 2.53 10.88 -14.85
N GLY A 25 3.08 9.77 -14.36
CA GLY A 25 4.43 9.30 -14.65
C GLY A 25 5.48 9.94 -13.75
N ASP A 26 6.64 9.29 -13.59
CA ASP A 26 7.69 9.72 -12.66
C ASP A 26 8.25 11.11 -12.97
N LYS A 27 8.21 11.54 -14.24
CA LYS A 27 8.65 12.88 -14.67
C LYS A 27 7.86 14.02 -14.03
N VAL A 28 6.68 13.77 -13.46
CA VAL A 28 5.93 14.80 -12.73
C VAL A 28 6.70 15.33 -11.51
N LEU A 29 7.57 14.50 -10.93
CA LEU A 29 8.40 14.87 -9.79
C LEU A 29 9.41 15.95 -10.15
N ASP A 30 9.87 16.00 -11.41
CA ASP A 30 10.75 17.05 -11.93
C ASP A 30 10.07 18.43 -11.99
N HIS A 31 8.75 18.50 -11.89
CA HIS A 31 8.00 19.76 -11.85
C HIS A 31 7.34 20.02 -10.50
N MET A 32 7.55 19.14 -9.51
CA MET A 32 6.88 19.22 -8.22
C MET A 32 7.68 20.06 -7.21
N ILE A 33 6.97 20.93 -6.50
CA ILE A 33 7.47 21.72 -5.36
C ILE A 33 6.80 21.22 -4.08
N LEU A 34 7.58 21.07 -3.01
CA LEU A 34 7.09 20.70 -1.69
C LEU A 34 6.87 21.95 -0.85
N VAL A 35 5.62 22.20 -0.50
CA VAL A 35 5.23 23.38 0.28
C VAL A 35 4.88 22.94 1.68
N PHE A 36 5.52 23.54 2.68
CA PHE A 36 5.24 23.27 4.09
C PHE A 36 4.58 24.50 4.70
N THR A 37 3.31 24.39 5.05
CA THR A 37 2.51 25.43 5.70
C THR A 37 2.78 25.50 7.20
N HIS A 38 2.25 26.50 7.89
CA HIS A 38 2.49 26.72 9.33
C HIS A 38 3.97 27.01 9.65
N GLY A 39 4.69 27.63 8.71
CA GLY A 39 6.08 28.05 8.90
C GLY A 39 6.26 29.02 10.07
N ASP A 40 5.20 29.74 10.45
CA ASP A 40 5.18 30.61 11.63
C ASP A 40 5.25 29.87 12.98
N LEU A 41 5.00 28.56 13.00
CA LEU A 41 4.96 27.74 14.21
C LEU A 41 6.25 26.92 14.44
N VAL A 42 7.16 26.89 13.46
CA VAL A 42 8.34 26.00 13.48
C VAL A 42 9.67 26.72 13.76
N GLY A 43 9.61 28.01 14.11
CA GLY A 43 10.79 28.83 14.41
C GLY A 43 11.56 29.24 13.17
N GLU A 44 12.89 29.36 13.29
CA GLU A 44 13.75 29.76 12.17
C GLU A 44 13.81 28.70 11.07
N GLU A 45 13.73 29.14 9.80
CA GLU A 45 13.73 28.27 8.62
C GLU A 45 15.00 27.38 8.57
N ILE A 46 16.15 27.89 9.00
CA ILE A 46 17.42 27.15 9.02
C ILE A 46 17.32 25.97 10.00
N SER A 47 16.82 26.20 11.21
CA SER A 47 16.61 25.16 12.20
C SER A 47 15.59 24.13 11.73
N TRP A 48 14.53 24.57 11.05
CA TRP A 48 13.52 23.67 10.51
C TRP A 48 14.06 22.81 9.37
N LYS A 49 14.81 23.38 8.41
CA LYS A 49 15.47 22.63 7.34
C LYS A 49 16.45 21.61 7.90
N LYS A 50 17.23 21.97 8.93
CA LYS A 50 18.12 21.04 9.60
C LYS A 50 17.36 19.86 10.23
N LYS A 51 16.24 20.11 10.92
CA LYS A 51 15.39 19.03 11.44
C LYS A 51 14.84 18.14 10.32
N LEU A 52 14.43 18.74 9.20
CA LEU A 52 13.95 18.01 8.04
C LEU A 52 15.05 17.09 7.49
N SER A 53 16.29 17.56 7.38
CA SER A 53 17.42 16.75 6.92
C SER A 53 17.89 15.69 7.93
N ASP A 54 17.87 15.99 9.23
CA ASP A 54 18.47 15.11 10.25
C ASP A 54 17.48 14.08 10.82
N SER A 55 16.18 14.39 10.82
CA SER A 55 15.17 13.63 11.60
C SER A 55 13.88 13.27 10.85
N ALA A 56 13.80 13.58 9.55
CA ALA A 56 12.64 13.16 8.77
C ALA A 56 12.59 11.64 8.55
N PRO A 57 11.38 11.06 8.42
CA PRO A 57 11.21 9.67 7.99
C PRO A 57 11.92 9.40 6.65
N ALA A 58 12.41 8.18 6.47
CA ALA A 58 13.12 7.76 5.24
C ALA A 58 12.34 8.11 3.96
N TYR A 59 11.04 7.84 3.95
CA TYR A 59 10.17 8.18 2.84
C TYR A 59 10.21 9.66 2.45
N LEU A 60 10.17 10.56 3.45
CA LEU A 60 10.21 11.99 3.19
C LEU A 60 11.58 12.42 2.65
N GLN A 61 12.66 11.80 3.13
CA GLN A 61 14.02 12.03 2.60
C GLN A 61 14.10 11.66 1.12
N ASP A 62 13.56 10.49 0.76
CA ASP A 62 13.49 10.04 -0.63
C ASP A 62 12.68 11.03 -1.48
N MET A 63 11.56 11.50 -0.94
CA MET A 63 10.68 12.46 -1.59
C MET A 63 11.36 13.83 -1.82
N LEU A 64 12.10 14.32 -0.82
CA LEU A 64 12.93 15.53 -0.91
C LEU A 64 13.98 15.39 -2.01
N ASN A 65 14.66 14.24 -2.08
CA ASN A 65 15.66 13.95 -3.09
C ASN A 65 15.05 13.87 -4.50
N LEU A 66 13.94 13.14 -4.66
CA LEU A 66 13.22 13.02 -5.93
C LEU A 66 12.72 14.38 -6.44
N CYS A 67 12.33 15.28 -5.53
CA CYS A 67 11.95 16.65 -5.85
C CYS A 67 13.14 17.63 -5.88
N LYS A 68 14.39 17.15 -5.95
CA LYS A 68 15.62 17.96 -6.06
C LYS A 68 15.73 19.02 -4.95
N ASN A 69 15.28 18.70 -3.74
CA ASN A 69 15.27 19.59 -2.57
C ASN A 69 14.48 20.91 -2.79
N ARG A 70 13.51 20.91 -3.71
CA ARG A 70 12.63 22.06 -3.94
C ARG A 70 11.56 22.14 -2.87
N VAL A 71 11.93 22.83 -1.80
CA VAL A 71 11.12 22.97 -0.58
C VAL A 71 10.88 24.43 -0.28
N VAL A 72 9.62 24.78 -0.03
CA VAL A 72 9.20 26.11 0.38
C VAL A 72 8.56 26.01 1.76
N LEU A 73 9.17 26.66 2.76
CA LEU A 73 8.52 26.88 4.05
C LEU A 73 7.64 28.12 3.97
N PHE A 74 6.33 27.89 4.07
CA PHE A 74 5.30 28.88 3.88
C PHE A 74 4.78 29.39 5.23
N ASN A 75 5.07 30.66 5.53
CA ASN A 75 4.58 31.35 6.72
C ASN A 75 3.20 31.95 6.44
N ASN A 76 2.15 31.50 7.14
CA ASN A 76 0.78 31.94 6.87
C ASN A 76 0.42 33.32 7.43
N LYS A 77 1.34 34.04 8.08
CA LYS A 77 1.07 35.34 8.71
C LYS A 77 1.76 36.55 8.07
N THR A 78 2.76 36.36 7.19
CA THR A 78 3.55 37.46 6.61
C THR A 78 3.13 37.83 5.19
N SER A 79 3.31 39.07 4.73
CA SER A 79 2.96 39.50 3.37
C SER A 79 3.92 38.99 2.26
N ASN A 80 5.16 38.61 2.61
CA ASN A 80 6.19 38.21 1.64
C ASN A 80 6.11 36.73 1.17
N LYS A 81 4.92 36.11 1.30
CA LYS A 81 4.66 34.70 0.96
C LYS A 81 4.81 34.38 -0.51
N MET A 82 4.33 35.29 -1.36
CA MET A 82 4.24 35.07 -2.80
C MET A 82 5.61 34.97 -3.44
N LYS A 83 6.56 35.81 -2.98
CA LYS A 83 7.90 35.89 -3.56
C LYS A 83 8.66 34.56 -3.48
N LYS A 84 8.70 33.93 -2.30
CA LYS A 84 9.40 32.64 -2.12
C LYS A 84 8.85 31.52 -2.98
N LEU A 85 7.52 31.50 -3.18
CA LEU A 85 6.89 30.49 -4.03
C LEU A 85 7.18 30.76 -5.51
N LEU A 86 7.13 32.03 -5.93
CA LEU A 86 7.49 32.44 -7.29
C LEU A 86 8.96 32.11 -7.60
N ASP A 87 9.89 32.40 -6.68
CA ASP A 87 11.31 32.04 -6.83
C ASP A 87 11.49 30.52 -7.01
N ALA A 88 10.70 29.70 -6.31
CA ALA A 88 10.72 28.25 -6.46
C ALA A 88 10.11 27.79 -7.80
N VAL A 89 9.08 28.47 -8.29
CA VAL A 89 8.50 28.23 -9.63
C VAL A 89 9.52 28.58 -10.71
N ASP A 90 10.18 29.73 -10.61
CA ASP A 90 11.22 30.15 -11.55
C ASP A 90 12.36 29.13 -11.59
N SER A 91 12.77 28.61 -10.43
CA SER A 91 13.75 27.52 -10.34
C SER A 91 13.30 26.24 -11.05
N VAL A 92 12.01 25.87 -10.93
CA VAL A 92 11.45 24.71 -11.65
C VAL A 92 11.46 24.97 -13.16
N ILE A 93 11.08 26.16 -13.61
CA ILE A 93 11.06 26.53 -15.03
C ILE A 93 12.48 26.43 -15.60
N SER A 94 13.47 27.03 -14.94
CA SER A 94 14.87 26.97 -15.39
C SER A 94 15.44 25.55 -15.38
N SER A 95 15.07 24.72 -14.40
CA SER A 95 15.56 23.34 -14.28
C SER A 95 14.94 22.37 -15.29
N ASN A 96 13.87 22.78 -15.98
CA ASN A 96 13.16 21.99 -16.98
C ASN A 96 13.18 22.67 -18.36
N ASP A 97 14.21 23.48 -18.64
CA ASP A 97 14.42 24.17 -19.91
C ASP A 97 13.23 25.04 -20.38
N GLY A 98 12.43 25.52 -19.44
CA GLY A 98 11.23 26.31 -19.69
C GLY A 98 10.01 25.50 -20.14
N TYR A 99 10.12 24.17 -20.27
CA TYR A 99 9.00 23.34 -20.70
C TYR A 99 8.02 23.10 -19.55
N PRO A 100 6.72 23.36 -19.75
CA PRO A 100 5.69 22.91 -18.82
C PRO A 100 5.70 21.37 -18.73
N PHE A 101 5.29 20.85 -17.57
CA PHE A 101 5.04 19.41 -17.46
C PHE A 101 4.06 18.97 -18.54
N SER A 102 4.47 17.98 -19.34
CA SER A 102 3.64 17.41 -20.37
C SER A 102 3.67 15.90 -20.28
N ASN A 103 2.53 15.32 -19.95
CA ASN A 103 2.22 13.91 -20.16
C ASN A 103 1.04 13.76 -21.14
N GLN A 104 0.74 12.53 -21.54
CA GLN A 104 -0.33 12.28 -22.51
C GLN A 104 -1.70 12.80 -22.03
N ILE A 105 -1.98 12.72 -20.72
CA ILE A 105 -3.23 13.26 -20.12
C ILE A 105 -3.31 14.78 -20.26
N SER A 106 -2.24 15.50 -19.93
CA SER A 106 -2.16 16.97 -20.06
C SER A 106 -2.23 17.45 -21.51
N ARG A 107 -1.73 16.64 -22.47
CA ARG A 107 -1.84 16.92 -23.91
C ARG A 107 -3.27 16.84 -24.41
N ILE A 108 -4.02 15.83 -23.96
CA ILE A 108 -5.45 15.68 -24.26
C ILE A 108 -6.22 16.90 -23.72
N GLN A 109 -5.91 17.32 -22.48
CA GLN A 109 -6.59 18.44 -21.84
C GLN A 109 -6.26 19.80 -22.48
N GLN A 110 -5.00 20.02 -22.90
CA GLN A 110 -4.59 21.22 -23.64
C GLN A 110 -5.17 21.28 -25.06
N ALA A 111 -5.32 20.14 -25.74
CA ALA A 111 -5.93 20.08 -27.06
C ALA A 111 -7.43 20.44 -27.05
N GLN A 112 -8.10 20.24 -25.91
CA GLN A 112 -9.49 20.61 -25.69
C GLN A 112 -9.67 22.09 -25.28
N SER A 113 -8.66 22.73 -24.69
CA SER A 113 -8.76 24.10 -24.15
C SER A 113 -8.19 25.20 -25.06
N ARG A 114 -7.56 24.84 -26.18
CA ARG A 114 -7.12 25.80 -27.24
C ARG A 114 -8.22 26.20 -28.23
N GLU A 115 -9.47 25.86 -27.98
CA GLU A 115 -10.60 26.15 -28.88
C GLU A 115 -11.06 27.62 -28.91
N GLU A 116 -10.52 28.50 -28.06
CA GLU A 116 -11.00 29.91 -27.95
C GLU A 116 -10.11 30.99 -28.59
N ILE A 117 -9.01 30.66 -29.27
CA ILE A 117 -8.18 31.68 -29.96
C ILE A 117 -8.07 31.38 -31.45
N SER A 118 -8.82 32.21 -32.20
CA SER A 118 -8.94 32.45 -33.64
C SER A 118 -7.90 31.86 -34.61
N VAL A 119 -8.33 31.49 -35.83
CA VAL A 119 -7.87 32.02 -37.15
C VAL A 119 -8.25 31.09 -38.34
N ASP A 120 -8.86 31.71 -39.37
CA ASP A 120 -8.88 31.48 -40.84
C ASP A 120 -9.26 30.12 -41.47
N GLU A 121 -10.24 30.18 -42.39
CA GLU A 121 -11.09 29.08 -42.90
C GLU A 121 -10.44 28.14 -43.94
N CYS A 122 -9.25 28.44 -44.47
CA CYS A 122 -8.70 27.64 -45.59
C CYS A 122 -7.73 26.51 -45.14
N SER A 123 -7.19 26.56 -43.92
CA SER A 123 -6.24 25.56 -43.38
C SER A 123 -6.90 24.51 -42.45
N VAL A 124 -8.19 24.67 -42.17
CA VAL A 124 -8.95 23.95 -41.13
C VAL A 124 -9.18 22.48 -41.49
N GLU A 125 -9.41 22.15 -42.76
CA GLU A 125 -9.78 20.79 -43.19
C GLU A 125 -8.60 19.80 -43.15
N GLN A 126 -7.38 20.29 -43.44
CA GLN A 126 -6.16 19.48 -43.39
C GLN A 126 -5.68 19.32 -41.94
N MET A 127 -5.78 20.37 -41.11
CA MET A 127 -5.51 20.28 -39.67
C MET A 127 -6.55 19.43 -38.93
N SER A 128 -7.83 19.44 -39.32
CA SER A 128 -8.87 18.66 -38.63
C SER A 128 -8.67 17.16 -38.82
N LYS A 129 -8.30 16.71 -40.03
CA LYS A 129 -7.93 15.31 -40.31
C LYS A 129 -6.70 14.89 -39.51
N MET A 130 -5.61 15.66 -39.60
CA MET A 130 -4.38 15.35 -38.89
C MET A 130 -4.57 15.37 -37.35
N LYS A 131 -5.43 16.24 -36.82
CA LYS A 131 -5.81 16.29 -35.41
C LYS A 131 -6.60 15.06 -34.97
N LYS A 132 -7.52 14.58 -35.82
CA LYS A 132 -8.34 13.39 -35.54
C LYS A 132 -7.49 12.14 -35.52
N ASP A 133 -6.59 11.99 -36.48
CA ASP A 133 -5.66 10.86 -36.56
C ASP A 133 -4.69 10.83 -35.36
N ILE A 134 -4.14 11.97 -34.94
CA ILE A 134 -3.30 12.08 -33.75
C ILE A 134 -4.09 11.79 -32.46
N HIS A 135 -5.36 12.21 -32.39
CA HIS A 135 -6.21 11.97 -31.24
C HIS A 135 -6.58 10.49 -31.11
N ASP A 136 -6.94 9.84 -32.22
CA ASP A 136 -7.31 8.44 -32.27
C ASP A 136 -6.10 7.54 -31.97
N GLU A 137 -4.91 7.86 -32.50
CA GLU A 137 -3.66 7.16 -32.18
C GLU A 137 -3.31 7.29 -30.68
N CYS A 138 -3.49 8.47 -30.09
CA CYS A 138 -3.23 8.69 -28.68
C CYS A 138 -4.24 7.95 -27.77
N LEU A 139 -5.52 7.91 -28.16
CA LEU A 139 -6.55 7.14 -27.46
C LEU A 139 -6.27 5.64 -27.55
N ALA A 140 -5.83 5.14 -28.70
CA ALA A 140 -5.46 3.73 -28.88
C ALA A 140 -4.26 3.35 -28.01
N GLN A 141 -3.23 4.20 -27.93
CA GLN A 141 -2.08 3.95 -27.05
C GLN A 141 -2.45 3.99 -25.57
N LEU A 142 -3.33 4.91 -25.16
CA LEU A 142 -3.84 4.97 -23.79
C LEU A 142 -4.65 3.70 -23.45
N ALA A 143 -5.55 3.28 -24.34
CA ALA A 143 -6.33 2.06 -24.18
C ALA A 143 -5.43 0.85 -24.03
N LYS A 144 -4.41 0.72 -24.88
CA LYS A 144 -3.43 -0.36 -24.83
C LYS A 144 -2.65 -0.39 -23.50
N MET A 145 -2.19 0.77 -23.03
CA MET A 145 -1.45 0.85 -21.76
C MET A 145 -2.32 0.51 -20.55
N VAL A 146 -3.58 0.95 -20.55
CA VAL A 146 -4.57 0.60 -19.51
C VAL A 146 -4.87 -0.90 -19.54
N GLU A 147 -5.05 -1.47 -20.73
CA GLU A 147 -5.29 -2.90 -20.92
C GLU A 147 -4.10 -3.75 -20.46
N GLU A 148 -2.86 -3.38 -20.81
CA GLU A 148 -1.64 -4.06 -20.36
C GLU A 148 -1.49 -3.99 -18.82
N LYS A 149 -1.78 -2.83 -18.20
CA LYS A 149 -1.77 -2.67 -16.74
C LYS A 149 -2.87 -3.49 -16.07
N LEU A 150 -4.05 -3.56 -16.66
CA LEU A 150 -5.17 -4.33 -16.13
C LEU A 150 -4.87 -5.82 -16.22
N ASN A 151 -4.42 -6.31 -17.38
CA ASN A 151 -4.07 -7.71 -17.62
C ASN A 151 -2.93 -8.15 -16.70
N SER A 152 -1.88 -7.35 -16.55
CA SER A 152 -0.79 -7.67 -15.60
C SER A 152 -1.27 -7.74 -14.15
N THR A 153 -2.22 -6.88 -13.76
CA THR A 153 -2.83 -6.92 -12.42
C THR A 153 -3.69 -8.17 -12.24
N ILE A 154 -4.50 -8.53 -13.24
CA ILE A 154 -5.33 -9.75 -13.26
C ILE A 154 -4.44 -10.98 -13.09
N THR A 155 -3.40 -11.13 -13.93
CA THR A 155 -2.49 -12.28 -13.85
C THR A 155 -1.80 -12.38 -12.47
N ARG A 156 -1.43 -11.23 -11.87
CA ARG A 156 -0.85 -11.22 -10.53
C ARG A 156 -1.84 -11.69 -9.46
N LEU A 157 -3.10 -11.25 -9.55
CA LEU A 157 -4.15 -11.65 -8.61
C LEU A 157 -4.53 -13.12 -8.77
N GLU A 158 -4.63 -13.62 -10.00
CA GLU A 158 -4.86 -15.04 -10.29
C GLU A 158 -3.76 -15.92 -9.69
N LYS A 159 -2.50 -15.51 -9.83
CA LYS A 159 -1.36 -16.23 -9.24
C LYS A 159 -1.44 -16.28 -7.71
N LEU A 160 -1.71 -15.14 -7.07
CA LEU A 160 -1.87 -15.08 -5.61
C LEU A 160 -3.05 -15.93 -5.12
N LEU A 161 -4.17 -15.90 -5.84
CA LEU A 161 -5.32 -16.72 -5.52
C LEU A 161 -5.00 -18.21 -5.60
N LEU A 162 -4.25 -18.64 -6.62
CA LEU A 162 -3.84 -20.04 -6.78
C LEU A 162 -2.88 -20.48 -5.66
N GLU A 163 -1.91 -19.64 -5.30
CA GLU A 163 -0.97 -19.91 -4.20
C GLU A 163 -1.71 -20.03 -2.85
N GLU A 164 -2.64 -19.12 -2.58
CA GLU A 164 -3.47 -19.13 -1.36
C GLU A 164 -4.36 -20.37 -1.29
N GLN A 165 -5.02 -20.75 -2.40
CA GLN A 165 -5.84 -21.96 -2.46
C GLN A 165 -5.01 -23.23 -2.23
N LYS A 166 -3.81 -23.31 -2.79
CA LYS A 166 -2.90 -24.43 -2.58
C LYS A 166 -2.47 -24.52 -1.11
N ALA A 167 -2.07 -23.41 -0.50
CA ALA A 167 -1.67 -23.37 0.91
C ALA A 167 -2.83 -23.77 1.85
N ARG A 168 -4.05 -23.34 1.55
CA ARG A 168 -5.25 -23.75 2.29
C ARG A 168 -5.47 -25.26 2.22
N LEU A 169 -5.43 -25.83 1.02
CA LEU A 169 -5.61 -27.27 0.84
C LEU A 169 -4.54 -28.09 1.57
N GLU A 170 -3.28 -27.65 1.53
CA GLU A 170 -2.20 -28.29 2.29
C GLU A 170 -2.48 -28.24 3.79
N SER A 171 -2.88 -27.07 4.32
CA SER A 171 -3.22 -26.93 5.75
C SER A 171 -4.43 -27.77 6.18
N GLU A 172 -5.45 -27.89 5.33
CA GLU A 172 -6.63 -28.71 5.60
C GLU A 172 -6.27 -30.20 5.67
N ASN A 173 -5.40 -30.66 4.78
CA ASN A 173 -4.90 -32.03 4.79
C ASN A 173 -4.07 -32.32 6.04
N GLU A 174 -3.20 -31.40 6.45
CA GLU A 174 -2.42 -31.53 7.69
C GLU A 174 -3.33 -31.62 8.92
N VAL A 175 -4.36 -30.77 9.00
CA VAL A 175 -5.35 -30.81 10.07
C VAL A 175 -6.12 -32.13 10.06
N ALA A 176 -6.56 -32.61 8.89
CA ALA A 176 -7.27 -33.88 8.75
C ALA A 176 -6.40 -35.07 9.21
N GLU A 177 -5.13 -35.10 8.84
CA GLU A 177 -4.18 -36.11 9.31
C GLU A 177 -3.98 -36.07 10.82
N ALA A 178 -3.83 -34.88 11.39
CA ALA A 178 -3.66 -34.70 12.83
C ALA A 178 -4.89 -35.19 13.61
N LEU A 179 -6.09 -34.85 13.13
CA LEU A 179 -7.35 -35.35 13.70
C LEU A 179 -7.42 -36.87 13.66
N LEU A 180 -7.10 -37.48 12.52
CA LEU A 180 -7.14 -38.93 12.36
C LEU A 180 -6.11 -39.67 13.24
N ARG A 181 -4.96 -39.05 13.52
CA ARG A 181 -3.98 -39.56 14.50
C ARG A 181 -4.54 -39.46 15.93
N SER A 182 -5.09 -38.31 16.29
CA SER A 182 -5.69 -38.09 17.61
C SER A 182 -6.85 -39.06 17.88
N GLU A 183 -7.75 -39.27 16.91
CA GLU A 183 -8.85 -40.24 17.05
C GLU A 183 -8.36 -41.66 17.33
N LYS A 184 -7.28 -42.10 16.64
CA LYS A 184 -6.66 -43.41 16.88
C LYS A 184 -6.08 -43.50 18.29
N GLU A 185 -5.44 -42.44 18.78
CA GLU A 185 -4.89 -42.37 20.13
C GLU A 185 -5.98 -42.37 21.20
N ILE A 186 -7.03 -41.57 21.03
CA ILE A 186 -8.20 -41.53 21.91
C ILE A 186 -8.84 -42.90 22.00
N LYS A 187 -9.00 -43.61 20.87
CA LYS A 187 -9.55 -44.96 20.85
C LYS A 187 -8.68 -45.94 21.66
N LYS A 188 -7.36 -45.92 21.44
CA LYS A 188 -6.42 -46.77 22.20
C LYS A 188 -6.45 -46.48 23.70
N LEU A 189 -6.44 -45.20 24.08
CA LEU A 189 -6.51 -44.78 25.48
C LEU A 189 -7.83 -45.20 26.13
N SER A 190 -8.95 -45.09 25.41
CA SER A 190 -10.26 -45.55 25.87
C SER A 190 -10.27 -47.06 26.16
N GLU A 191 -9.70 -47.87 25.26
CA GLU A 191 -9.57 -49.33 25.45
C GLU A 191 -8.71 -49.68 26.68
N ILE A 192 -7.58 -48.99 26.87
CA ILE A 192 -6.70 -49.18 28.03
C ILE A 192 -7.44 -48.81 29.33
N LEU A 193 -8.13 -47.66 29.33
CA LEU A 193 -8.85 -47.16 30.50
C LEU A 193 -10.00 -48.10 30.89
N GLN A 194 -10.69 -48.68 29.90
CA GLN A 194 -11.73 -49.69 30.14
C GLN A 194 -11.16 -50.96 30.79
N LYS A 195 -10.02 -51.46 30.31
CA LYS A 195 -9.34 -52.63 30.91
C LYS A 195 -8.89 -52.36 32.34
N ALA A 196 -8.20 -51.24 32.57
CA ALA A 196 -7.77 -50.84 33.90
C ALA A 196 -8.95 -50.71 34.88
N LYS A 197 -10.09 -50.15 34.42
CA LYS A 197 -11.30 -50.06 35.22
C LYS A 197 -11.83 -51.45 35.61
N GLN A 198 -11.91 -52.40 34.67
CA GLN A 198 -12.35 -53.77 34.96
C GLN A 198 -11.44 -54.48 35.97
N GLU A 199 -10.13 -54.29 35.86
CA GLU A 199 -9.15 -54.84 36.82
C GLU A 199 -9.30 -54.23 38.21
N THR A 200 -9.47 -52.90 38.31
CA THR A 200 -9.71 -52.24 39.60
C THR A 200 -11.01 -52.69 40.26
N GLU A 201 -12.09 -52.91 39.49
CA GLU A 201 -13.34 -53.47 40.02
C GLU A 201 -13.18 -54.92 40.50
N SER A 202 -12.40 -55.73 39.77
CA SER A 202 -12.11 -57.12 40.15
C SER A 202 -11.32 -57.18 41.44
N THR A 203 -10.23 -56.42 41.53
CA THR A 203 -9.37 -56.35 42.73
C THR A 203 -10.13 -55.78 43.94
N GLN A 204 -10.99 -54.78 43.75
CA GLN A 204 -11.88 -54.30 44.82
C GLN A 204 -12.84 -55.38 45.31
N LYS A 205 -13.46 -56.15 44.41
CA LYS A 205 -14.35 -57.28 44.78
C LYS A 205 -13.59 -58.35 45.56
N GLU A 206 -12.36 -58.66 45.19
CA GLU A 206 -11.51 -59.61 45.91
C GLU A 206 -11.09 -59.10 47.29
N MET A 207 -10.66 -57.85 47.40
CA MET A 207 -10.35 -57.22 48.69
C MET A 207 -11.56 -57.22 49.63
N GLU A 208 -12.76 -56.90 49.12
CA GLU A 208 -13.98 -56.95 49.93
C GLU A 208 -14.31 -58.37 50.42
N LYS A 209 -14.10 -59.40 49.58
CA LYS A 209 -14.24 -60.81 50.00
C LYS A 209 -13.22 -61.17 51.09
N LEU A 210 -11.96 -60.77 50.94
CA LEU A 210 -10.91 -61.01 51.94
C LEU A 210 -11.21 -60.29 53.26
N LYS A 211 -11.62 -59.03 53.20
CA LYS A 211 -12.01 -58.23 54.37
C LYS A 211 -13.17 -58.85 55.13
N LYS A 212 -14.15 -59.42 54.43
CA LYS A 212 -15.22 -60.22 55.06
C LYS A 212 -14.67 -61.46 55.76
N ARG A 213 -13.78 -62.23 55.11
CA ARG A 213 -13.18 -63.45 55.70
C ARG A 213 -12.36 -63.16 56.96
N VAL A 214 -11.56 -62.10 56.97
CA VAL A 214 -10.78 -61.69 58.15
C VAL A 214 -11.70 -61.34 59.32
N LYS A 215 -12.75 -60.54 59.08
CA LYS A 215 -13.75 -60.22 60.12
C LYS A 215 -14.46 -61.44 60.71
N THR A 216 -14.65 -62.51 59.93
CA THR A 216 -15.27 -63.75 60.43
C THR A 216 -14.30 -64.58 61.28
N LEU A 217 -13.00 -64.49 61.01
CA LEU A 217 -11.97 -65.19 61.78
C LEU A 217 -11.65 -64.48 63.11
N GLU A 218 -11.68 -63.15 63.15
CA GLU A 218 -11.50 -62.36 64.38
C GLU A 218 -12.66 -62.46 65.38
N LYS A 219 -13.80 -63.04 64.97
CA LYS A 219 -15.00 -63.24 65.82
C LYS A 219 -15.14 -64.64 66.40
N LYS A 220 -14.19 -65.55 66.13
CA LYS A 220 -14.11 -66.90 66.73
C LYS A 220 -13.02 -66.94 67.78
#